data_AF-A0A953LG37-F1
#
_entry.id   AF-A0A953LG37-F1
#
_cell.length_a   1.000
_cell.length_b   1.000
_cell.length_c   1.000
_cell.angle_alpha   90.00
_cell.angle_beta   90.00
_cell.angle_gamma   90.00
#
_symmetry.space_group_name_H-M   'P 1'
#
loop_
_entity.id
_entity.type
_entity.pdbx_description
1 polymer ?
#
loop_
_entity_poly.entity_id
_entity_poly.type
_entity_poly.pdbx_seq_one_letter_code
_entity_poly.pdbx_strand_id
1 'polypeptide(L)'
;MSGMEPQGRGRAERLGPLVITVLFSLPLWADPVAQALGYDVFYLADPKLQAVYATLVQLLGGWPLYVRAVRGAAARRFGAAGLPVLASSLLYAGGLVAAVRNVPAILWFLAAGVALIVGHAVEIRGRRAVSEMRR
;
A
#
# COMPACT_ATOMS: atom_id res chain seq x y z
N MET A 1 30.70 -22.53 20.59
CA MET A 1 30.66 -21.74 19.33
C MET A 1 29.41 -20.87 19.37
N SER A 2 29.59 -19.57 19.11
CA SER A 2 28.67 -18.46 19.39
C SER A 2 27.27 -18.65 18.79
N GLY A 3 26.27 -18.80 19.67
CA GLY A 3 24.87 -18.59 19.31
C GLY A 3 24.65 -17.10 19.11
N MET A 4 24.80 -16.62 17.87
CA MET A 4 24.29 -15.31 17.49
C MET A 4 22.76 -15.38 17.54
N GLU A 5 22.18 -14.94 18.65
CA GLU A 5 20.78 -14.56 18.70
C GLU A 5 20.52 -13.59 17.53
N PRO A 6 19.45 -13.77 16.75
CA PRO A 6 19.16 -12.86 15.65
C PRO A 6 18.85 -11.49 16.24
N GLN A 7 19.82 -10.57 16.15
CA GLN A 7 19.66 -9.16 16.48
C GLN A 7 18.37 -8.67 15.81
N GLY A 8 17.41 -8.26 16.65
CA GLY A 8 16.04 -8.00 16.22
C GLY A 8 16.00 -7.10 14.98
N ARG A 9 15.36 -7.58 13.91
CA ARG A 9 15.15 -6.87 12.63
C ARG A 9 15.14 -5.35 12.80
N GLY A 10 16.17 -4.70 12.26
CA GLY A 10 16.43 -3.28 12.43
C GLY A 10 15.28 -2.38 11.97
N ARG A 11 15.27 -1.14 12.44
CA ARG A 11 14.20 -0.15 12.14
C ARG A 11 13.98 0.04 10.63
N ALA A 12 15.05 -0.05 9.83
CA ALA A 12 15.02 0.03 8.36
C ALA A 12 14.25 -1.12 7.71
N GLU A 13 14.47 -2.38 8.14
CA GLU A 13 13.73 -3.54 7.62
C GLU A 13 12.23 -3.47 7.96
N ARG A 14 11.87 -2.79 9.06
CA ARG A 14 10.48 -2.61 9.48
C ARG A 14 9.75 -1.55 8.64
N LEU A 15 10.46 -0.52 8.20
CA LEU A 15 9.90 0.57 7.38
C LEU A 15 9.94 0.27 5.88
N GLY A 16 10.81 -0.65 5.43
CA GLY A 16 11.01 -0.98 4.02
C GLY A 16 9.71 -1.13 3.21
N PRO A 17 8.74 -1.96 3.63
CA PRO A 17 7.47 -2.13 2.91
C PRO A 17 6.66 -0.84 2.75
N LEU A 18 6.64 0.01 3.77
CA LEU A 18 5.96 1.31 3.72
C LEU A 18 6.66 2.23 2.73
N VAL A 19 7.99 2.34 2.81
CA VAL A 19 8.80 3.18 1.91
C VAL A 19 8.61 2.75 0.46
N ILE A 20 8.67 1.44 0.17
CA ILE A 20 8.42 0.89 -1.17
C ILE A 20 7.02 1.28 -1.64
N THR A 21 6.00 1.12 -0.80
CA THR A 21 4.61 1.47 -1.16
C THR A 21 4.49 2.95 -1.53
N VAL A 22 5.09 3.83 -0.72
CA VAL A 22 5.08 5.28 -0.98
C VAL A 22 5.80 5.60 -2.29
N LEU A 23 7.02 5.08 -2.49
CA LEU A 23 7.81 5.33 -3.70
C LEU A 23 7.07 4.91 -4.98
N PHE A 24 6.48 3.72 -5.00
CA PHE A 24 5.73 3.25 -6.17
C PHE A 24 4.41 3.99 -6.36
N SER A 25 3.87 4.65 -5.32
CA SER A 25 2.66 5.46 -5.43
C SER A 25 2.91 6.85 -6.03
N LEU A 26 4.16 7.37 -5.97
CA LEU A 26 4.48 8.74 -6.40
C LEU A 26 4.01 9.08 -7.82
N PRO A 27 4.14 8.21 -8.85
CA PRO A 27 3.64 8.51 -10.18
C PRO A 27 2.13 8.82 -10.23
N LEU A 28 1.33 8.16 -9.37
CA LEU A 28 -0.12 8.42 -9.30
C LEU A 28 -0.43 9.80 -8.70
N TRP A 29 0.44 10.35 -7.87
CA TRP A 29 0.25 11.68 -7.30
C TRP A 29 0.61 12.81 -8.26
N ALA A 30 1.37 12.52 -9.33
CA ALA A 30 1.86 13.54 -10.25
C ALA A 30 0.73 14.37 -10.88
N ASP A 31 -0.36 13.72 -11.30
CA ASP A 31 -1.49 14.40 -11.94
C ASP A 31 -2.29 15.30 -10.96
N PRO A 32 -2.75 14.83 -9.77
CA PRO A 32 -3.33 15.72 -8.77
C PRO A 32 -2.43 16.86 -8.32
N VAL A 33 -1.12 16.61 -8.20
CA VAL A 33 -0.14 17.64 -7.82
C VAL A 33 0.01 18.67 -8.94
N ALA A 34 0.09 18.24 -10.20
CA ALA A 34 0.16 19.15 -11.34
C ALA A 34 -1.11 20.01 -11.46
N GLN A 35 -2.29 19.41 -11.28
CA GLN A 35 -3.56 20.15 -11.26
C GLN A 35 -3.61 21.17 -10.12
N ALA A 36 -3.15 20.80 -8.92
CA ALA A 36 -3.07 21.72 -7.77
C ALA A 36 -2.09 22.89 -8.00
N LEU A 37 -1.09 22.71 -8.87
CA LEU A 37 -0.14 23.74 -9.29
C LEU A 37 -0.63 24.57 -10.49
N GLY A 38 -1.82 24.29 -11.03
CA GLY A 38 -2.44 25.04 -12.12
C GLY A 38 -2.07 24.57 -13.53
N TYR A 39 -1.52 23.36 -13.69
CA TYR A 39 -1.29 22.78 -15.02
C TYR A 39 -2.56 22.08 -15.53
N ASP A 40 -2.95 22.38 -16.77
CA ASP A 40 -4.23 21.94 -17.33
C ASP A 40 -4.29 20.43 -17.67
N VAL A 41 -3.19 19.83 -18.13
CA VAL A 41 -3.15 18.39 -18.50
C VAL A 41 -1.75 17.83 -18.26
N PHE A 42 -1.65 16.78 -17.44
CA PHE A 42 -0.42 16.00 -17.29
C PHE A 42 -0.56 14.66 -18.03
N TYR A 43 0.54 14.14 -18.59
CA TYR A 43 0.59 12.88 -19.37
C TYR A 43 0.02 11.65 -18.62
N LEU A 44 -0.05 11.71 -17.29
CA LEU A 44 -0.60 10.67 -16.43
C LEU A 44 -2.14 10.70 -16.31
N ALA A 45 -2.85 11.53 -17.07
CA ALA A 45 -4.31 11.53 -17.13
C ALA A 45 -4.89 10.25 -17.78
N ASP A 46 -4.09 9.46 -18.52
CA ASP A 46 -4.54 8.21 -19.13
C ASP A 46 -4.89 7.16 -18.04
N PRO A 47 -6.17 6.73 -17.93
CA PRO A 47 -6.60 5.78 -16.91
C PRO A 47 -5.89 4.42 -16.97
N LYS A 48 -5.44 3.98 -18.15
CA LYS A 48 -4.71 2.71 -18.34
C LYS A 48 -3.29 2.82 -17.83
N LEU A 49 -2.63 3.95 -18.06
CA LEU A 49 -1.29 4.19 -17.52
C LEU A 49 -1.35 4.29 -15.98
N GLN A 50 -2.38 4.94 -15.44
CA GLN A 50 -2.66 4.94 -13.99
C GLN A 50 -2.85 3.50 -13.46
N ALA A 51 -3.58 2.65 -14.18
CA ALA A 51 -3.76 1.25 -13.80
C ALA A 51 -2.44 0.47 -13.73
N VAL A 52 -1.49 0.72 -14.64
CA VAL A 52 -0.15 0.10 -14.61
C VAL A 52 0.58 0.47 -13.31
N TYR A 53 0.64 1.76 -12.98
CA TYR A 53 1.29 2.20 -11.74
C TYR A 53 0.56 1.71 -10.49
N ALA A 54 -0.78 1.73 -10.49
CA ALA A 54 -1.56 1.16 -9.41
C ALA A 54 -1.27 -0.34 -9.23
N THR A 55 -1.12 -1.10 -10.31
CA THR A 55 -0.72 -2.51 -10.27
C THR A 55 0.63 -2.68 -9.59
N LEU A 56 1.62 -1.84 -9.94
CA LEU A 56 2.94 -1.87 -9.31
C LEU A 56 2.86 -1.56 -7.80
N VAL A 57 2.03 -0.61 -7.40
CA VAL A 57 1.78 -0.32 -5.97
C VAL A 57 1.20 -1.54 -5.26
N GLN A 58 0.21 -2.21 -5.85
CA GLN A 58 -0.40 -3.41 -5.28
C GLN A 58 0.59 -4.57 -5.14
N LEU A 59 1.37 -4.84 -6.20
CA LEU A 59 2.28 -5.98 -6.27
C LEU A 59 3.55 -5.77 -5.44
N LEU A 60 4.16 -4.58 -5.47
CA LEU A 60 5.44 -4.34 -4.83
C LEU A 60 5.28 -3.75 -3.42
N GLY A 61 4.36 -2.80 -3.26
CA GLY A 61 4.05 -2.19 -1.98
C GLY A 61 3.12 -3.04 -1.11
N GLY A 62 2.05 -3.57 -1.71
CA GLY A 62 1.00 -4.29 -0.99
C GLY A 62 1.37 -5.73 -0.58
N TRP A 63 2.30 -6.39 -1.28
CA TRP A 63 2.60 -7.82 -1.10
C TRP A 63 2.81 -8.26 0.36
N PRO A 64 3.60 -7.56 1.20
CA PRO A 64 3.79 -7.97 2.58
C PRO A 64 2.50 -7.93 3.41
N LEU A 65 1.56 -7.02 3.11
CA LEU A 65 0.25 -6.97 3.77
C LEU A 65 -0.66 -8.09 3.28
N TYR A 66 -0.67 -8.37 1.97
CA TYR A 66 -1.42 -9.49 1.38
C TYR A 66 -1.03 -10.83 2.01
N VAL A 67 0.27 -11.13 2.08
CA VAL A 67 0.77 -12.37 2.71
C VAL A 67 0.32 -12.48 4.17
N ARG A 68 0.35 -11.38 4.93
CA ARG A 68 -0.10 -11.37 6.33
C ARG A 68 -1.61 -11.56 6.44
N ALA A 69 -2.39 -10.89 5.61
CA ALA A 69 -3.84 -11.00 5.59
C ALA A 69 -4.27 -12.44 5.24
N VAL A 70 -3.65 -13.06 4.22
CA VAL A 70 -3.91 -14.46 3.84
C VAL A 70 -3.55 -15.42 4.98
N ARG A 71 -2.39 -15.24 5.62
CA ARG A 71 -2.01 -16.06 6.79
C ARG A 71 -2.97 -15.89 7.96
N GLY A 72 -3.44 -14.66 8.21
CA GLY A 72 -4.46 -14.37 9.22
C GLY A 72 -5.78 -15.07 8.90
N ALA A 73 -6.27 -14.93 7.67
CA ALA A 73 -7.49 -15.56 7.21
C ALA A 73 -7.42 -17.10 7.29
N ALA A 74 -6.29 -17.71 6.91
CA ALA A 74 -6.06 -19.15 7.07
C ALA A 74 -6.13 -19.60 8.54
N ALA A 75 -5.68 -18.75 9.46
CA ALA A 75 -5.81 -18.95 10.90
C ALA A 75 -7.18 -18.50 11.48
N ARG A 76 -8.17 -18.20 10.62
CA ARG A 76 -9.50 -17.67 10.99
C ARG A 76 -9.44 -16.40 11.86
N ARG A 77 -8.44 -15.55 11.65
CA ARG A 77 -8.21 -14.30 12.38
C ARG A 77 -8.14 -13.12 11.42
N PHE A 78 -8.99 -12.12 11.65
CA PHE A 78 -8.89 -10.84 10.95
C PHE A 78 -7.89 -9.94 11.68
N GLY A 79 -6.61 -10.11 11.35
CA GLY A 79 -5.53 -9.27 11.89
C GLY A 79 -5.57 -7.84 11.36
N ALA A 80 -4.68 -6.98 11.89
CA ALA A 80 -4.62 -5.56 11.54
C ALA A 80 -4.40 -5.28 10.03
N ALA A 81 -3.82 -6.25 9.29
CA ALA A 81 -3.64 -6.16 7.85
C ALA A 81 -4.91 -6.46 7.02
N GLY A 82 -5.92 -7.13 7.59
CA GLY A 82 -7.06 -7.67 6.83
C GLY A 82 -7.96 -6.59 6.22
N LEU A 83 -8.41 -5.63 7.03
CA LEU A 83 -9.30 -4.56 6.57
C LEU A 83 -8.64 -3.59 5.57
N PRO A 84 -7.39 -3.14 5.78
CA PRO A 84 -6.66 -2.34 4.79
C PRO A 84 -6.46 -3.06 3.45
N VAL A 85 -6.15 -4.36 3.49
CA VAL A 85 -6.00 -5.20 2.29
C VAL A 85 -7.32 -5.29 1.53
N LEU A 86 -8.42 -5.60 2.22
CA LEU A 86 -9.74 -5.70 1.61
C LEU A 86 -10.17 -4.38 0.97
N ALA A 87 -10.04 -3.27 1.71
CA ALA A 87 -10.35 -1.93 1.22
C ALA A 87 -9.50 -1.59 -0.03
N SER A 88 -8.19 -1.81 0.05
CA SER A 88 -7.28 -1.59 -1.09
C SER A 88 -7.69 -2.40 -2.32
N SER A 89 -7.98 -3.70 -2.15
CA SER A 89 -8.35 -4.58 -3.26
C SER A 89 -9.67 -4.16 -3.92
N LEU A 90 -10.68 -3.78 -3.13
CA LEU A 90 -11.97 -3.31 -3.65
C LEU A 90 -11.85 -1.99 -4.41
N LEU A 91 -11.09 -1.04 -3.85
CA LEU A 91 -10.82 0.25 -4.50
C LEU A 91 -10.03 0.07 -5.80
N TYR A 92 -9.03 -0.79 -5.78
CA TYR A 92 -8.23 -1.12 -6.95
C TYR A 92 -9.09 -1.78 -8.05
N ALA A 93 -9.96 -2.73 -7.70
CA ALA A 93 -10.89 -3.34 -8.64
C ALA A 93 -11.85 -2.31 -9.24
N GLY A 94 -12.38 -1.39 -8.42
CA GLY A 94 -13.19 -0.26 -8.89
C GLY A 94 -12.43 0.62 -9.89
N GLY A 95 -11.18 0.95 -9.59
CA GLY A 95 -10.28 1.69 -10.48
C GLY A 95 -10.01 0.96 -11.80
N LEU A 96 -9.80 -0.37 -11.78
CA LEU A 96 -9.64 -1.16 -13.00
C LEU A 96 -10.89 -1.14 -13.86
N VAL A 97 -12.08 -1.28 -13.26
CA VAL A 97 -13.35 -1.19 -14.00
C VAL A 97 -13.52 0.20 -14.62
N ALA A 98 -13.18 1.27 -13.89
CA ALA A 98 -13.18 2.63 -14.39
C ALA A 98 -12.19 2.81 -15.57
N ALA A 99 -10.97 2.30 -15.44
CA ALA A 99 -9.94 2.38 -16.47
C ALA A 99 -10.32 1.63 -17.75
N VAL A 100 -10.90 0.43 -17.63
CA VAL A 100 -11.41 -0.35 -18.79
C VAL A 100 -12.52 0.41 -19.51
N ARG A 101 -13.36 1.14 -18.78
CA ARG A 101 -14.42 1.99 -19.33
C ARG A 101 -13.93 3.37 -19.81
N ASN A 102 -12.62 3.65 -19.72
CA ASN A 102 -12.00 4.95 -20.01
C ASN A 102 -12.67 6.13 -19.28
N VAL A 103 -13.10 5.92 -18.04
CA VAL A 103 -13.60 6.99 -17.16
C VAL A 103 -12.56 7.33 -16.08
N PRO A 104 -12.66 8.52 -15.43
CA PRO A 104 -11.69 8.93 -14.41
C PRO A 104 -11.52 7.89 -13.30
N ALA A 105 -10.32 7.33 -13.18
CA ALA A 105 -9.99 6.24 -12.26
C ALA A 105 -9.02 6.65 -11.14
N ILE A 106 -8.40 7.82 -11.25
CA ILE A 106 -7.26 8.22 -10.41
C ILE A 106 -7.57 8.17 -8.91
N LEU A 107 -8.74 8.67 -8.49
CA LEU A 107 -9.15 8.68 -7.08
C LEU A 107 -9.29 7.27 -6.50
N TRP A 108 -9.74 6.31 -7.30
CA TRP A 108 -9.84 4.91 -6.89
C TRP A 108 -8.46 4.31 -6.62
N PHE A 109 -7.53 4.54 -7.53
CA PHE A 109 -6.16 4.04 -7.40
C PHE A 109 -5.39 4.72 -6.26
N LEU A 110 -5.56 6.02 -6.07
CA LEU A 110 -4.99 6.74 -4.92
C LEU A 110 -5.55 6.22 -3.60
N ALA A 111 -6.88 6.07 -3.50
CA ALA A 111 -7.50 5.54 -2.29
C ALA A 111 -7.03 4.11 -1.99
N ALA A 112 -6.85 3.27 -3.02
CA ALA A 112 -6.28 1.94 -2.86
C ALA A 112 -4.84 1.99 -2.30
N GLY A 113 -3.99 2.86 -2.85
CA GLY A 113 -2.63 3.07 -2.36
C GLY A 113 -2.58 3.59 -0.91
N VAL A 114 -3.45 4.56 -0.57
CA VAL A 114 -3.58 5.09 0.79
C VAL A 114 -3.98 4.01 1.77
N ALA A 115 -4.92 3.12 1.42
CA ALA A 115 -5.30 2.00 2.27
C ALA A 115 -4.10 1.10 2.60
N LEU A 116 -3.21 0.81 1.63
CA LEU A 116 -1.98 0.06 1.88
C LEU A 116 -1.00 0.81 2.79
N ILE A 117 -0.79 2.11 2.55
CA ILE A 117 0.08 2.97 3.39
C ILE A 117 -0.40 2.95 4.84
N VAL A 118 -1.71 3.15 5.06
CA VAL A 118 -2.33 3.08 6.39
C VAL A 118 -2.16 1.69 7.00
N GLY A 119 -2.38 0.62 6.23
CA GLY A 119 -2.19 -0.75 6.70
C GLY A 119 -0.76 -1.02 7.20
N HIS A 120 0.25 -0.56 6.46
CA HIS A 120 1.65 -0.65 6.88
C HIS A 120 1.91 0.16 8.16
N ALA A 121 1.40 1.39 8.24
CA ALA A 121 1.57 2.26 9.40
C ALA A 121 0.94 1.66 10.68
N VAL A 122 -0.27 1.10 10.58
CA VAL A 122 -0.96 0.43 11.69
C VAL A 122 -0.18 -0.80 12.15
N GLU A 123 0.31 -1.63 11.23
CA GLU A 123 1.16 -2.79 11.56
C GLU A 123 2.45 -2.39 12.29
N ILE A 124 3.10 -1.30 11.86
CA ILE A 124 4.31 -0.78 12.52
C ILE A 124 3.98 -0.30 13.93
N ARG A 125 2.87 0.43 14.11
CA ARG A 125 2.43 0.94 15.41
C ARG A 125 2.06 -0.20 16.38
N GLY A 126 1.30 -1.19 15.92
CA GLY A 126 0.91 -2.34 16.74
C GLY A 126 2.12 -3.13 17.26
N ARG A 127 3.14 -3.33 16.42
CA ARG A 127 4.39 -3.99 16.84
C ARG A 127 5.20 -3.20 17.86
N ARG A 128 5.18 -1.86 17.79
CA ARG A 128 5.85 -1.00 18.79
C ARG A 128 5.18 -1.15 20.15
N ALA A 129 3.85 -1.03 20.21
CA ALA A 129 3.10 -1.17 21.45
C ALA A 129 3.35 -2.52 22.16
N VAL A 130 3.39 -3.63 21.41
CA VAL A 130 3.70 -4.96 21.97
C VAL A 130 5.15 -5.07 22.46
N SER A 131 6.08 -4.35 21.85
CA SER A 131 7.50 -4.36 22.25
C SER A 131 7.74 -3.56 23.53
N GLU A 132 7.00 -2.46 23.72
CA GLU A 132 7.07 -1.62 24.92
C GLU A 132 6.45 -2.32 26.14
N MET A 133 5.35 -3.06 25.98
CA MET A 133 4.72 -3.82 27.07
C MET A 133 5.54 -5.03 27.57
N ARG A 134 6.56 -5.46 26.83
CA ARG A 134 7.44 -6.60 27.18
C ARG A 134 8.74 -6.19 27.87
N ARG A 135 8.98 -4.89 28.04
CA ARG A 135 10.10 -4.33 28.80
C ARG A 135 9.61 -3.91 30.17
#